data_AF-A0A950E7V3-F1
#
_entry.id   AF-A0A950E7V3-F1
#
_cell.length_a   1.000
_cell.length_b   1.000
_cell.length_c   1.000
_cell.angle_alpha   90.00
_cell.angle_beta   90.00
_cell.angle_gamma   90.00
#
_symmetry.space_group_name_H-M   'P 1'
#
loop_
_entity.id
_entity.type
_entity.pdbx_description
1 polymer ?
#
loop_
_entity_poly.entity_id
_entity_poly.type
_entity_poly.pdbx_seq_one_letter_code
_entity_poly.pdbx_strand_id
1 'polypeptide(L)' 'AFHDENTTVGREIMEHTGMKDGLEVTDDVFQSPASIVFDQAENRLHTIKAILVATLGSN' A
#
# COMPACT_ATOMS: atom_id res chain seq x y z
N ALA A 1 2.29 0.94 4.23
CA ALA A 1 3.33 1.83 3.71
C ALA A 1 3.74 2.74 4.85
N PHE A 2 5.02 3.06 4.98
CA PHE A 2 5.53 4.04 5.93
C PHE A 2 5.69 5.38 5.21
N HIS A 3 4.55 6.02 4.91
CA HIS A 3 4.51 7.33 4.25
C HIS A 3 4.35 8.49 5.23
N ASP A 4 3.98 8.21 6.48
CA ASP A 4 3.80 9.18 7.56
C ASP A 4 4.12 8.56 8.95
N GLU A 5 4.04 9.38 10.00
CA GLU A 5 4.25 8.99 11.41
C GLU A 5 2.95 8.60 12.16
N ASN A 6 1.84 8.39 11.44
CA ASN A 6 0.52 8.21 12.06
C ASN A 6 0.30 6.82 12.69
N THR A 7 1.29 5.93 12.59
CA THR A 7 1.29 4.61 13.24
C THR A 7 2.37 4.53 14.31
N THR A 8 2.16 3.71 15.34
CA THR A 8 3.16 3.51 16.42
C THR A 8 4.52 3.12 15.85
N VAL A 9 4.54 2.14 14.93
CA VAL A 9 5.77 1.67 14.29
C VAL A 9 6.37 2.71 13.36
N GLY A 10 5.54 3.41 12.57
CA GLY A 10 6.01 4.47 11.67
C GLY A 10 6.72 5.57 12.44
N ARG A 11 6.15 6.02 13.55
CA ARG A 11 6.75 7.04 14.42
C ARG A 11 8.10 6.60 14.98
N GLU A 12 8.18 5.41 15.57
CA GLU A 12 9.43 4.89 16.13
C GLU A 12 10.55 4.83 15.07
N ILE A 13 10.24 4.32 13.87
CA ILE A 13 11.23 4.22 12.79
C ILE A 13 11.67 5.60 12.30
N MET A 14 10.74 6.54 12.12
CA MET A 14 11.05 7.88 11.63
C MET A 14 11.84 8.71 12.66
N GLU A 15 11.61 8.50 13.96
CA GLU A 15 12.44 9.06 15.04
C GLU A 15 13.88 8.54 14.99
N HIS A 16 14.07 7.23 14.75
CA HIS A 16 15.41 6.64 14.66
C HIS A 16 16.17 6.98 13.37
N THR A 17 15.45 7.18 12.26
CA THR A 17 16.05 7.44 10.95
C THR A 17 16.15 8.93 10.62
N GLY A 18 15.36 9.79 11.28
CA GLY A 18 15.22 11.21 10.97
C GLY A 18 14.39 11.50 9.72
N MET A 19 13.79 10.49 9.09
CA MET A 19 13.02 10.61 7.85
C MET A 19 11.55 10.89 8.14
N LYS A 20 11.21 12.16 8.41
CA LYS A 20 9.87 12.55 8.91
C LYS A 20 8.75 12.55 7.88
N ASP A 21 9.07 12.73 6.60
CA ASP A 21 8.06 12.91 5.54
C ASP A 21 7.71 11.59 4.83
N GLY A 22 8.12 10.45 5.37
CA GLY A 22 8.00 9.13 4.76
C GLY A 22 9.34 8.40 4.64
N LEU A 23 9.28 7.07 4.63
CA LEU A 23 10.46 6.18 4.57
C LEU A 23 10.72 5.66 3.16
N GLU A 24 9.80 4.89 2.58
CA GLU A 24 9.91 4.35 1.21
C GLU A 24 9.24 5.24 0.15
N VAL A 25 8.29 6.07 0.58
CA VAL A 25 7.53 7.00 -0.25
C VAL A 25 7.10 8.15 0.64
N THR A 26 7.11 9.39 0.12
CA THR A 26 6.67 10.54 0.90
C THR A 26 5.14 10.61 0.99
N ASP A 27 4.61 11.23 2.04
CA ASP A 27 3.15 11.42 2.17
C ASP A 27 2.59 12.22 0.98
N ASP A 28 3.30 13.26 0.52
CA ASP A 28 2.94 14.05 -0.65
C ASP A 28 2.71 13.20 -1.90
N VAL A 29 3.56 12.18 -2.13
CA VAL A 29 3.41 11.28 -3.28
C VAL A 29 2.28 10.29 -3.03
N PHE A 30 2.22 9.73 -1.81
CA PHE A 30 1.21 8.73 -1.42
C PHE A 30 -0.22 9.27 -1.51
N GLN A 31 -0.44 10.54 -1.19
CA GLN A 31 -1.74 11.23 -1.25
C GLN A 31 -2.00 11.93 -2.59
N SER A 32 -1.02 11.99 -3.49
CA SER A 32 -1.18 12.65 -4.78
C SER A 32 -2.09 11.88 -5.74
N PRO A 33 -2.65 12.53 -6.78
CA PRO A 33 -3.36 11.85 -7.86
C PRO A 33 -2.52 10.83 -8.65
N ALA A 34 -1.19 10.85 -8.51
CA ALA A 34 -0.32 9.83 -9.12
C ALA A 34 -0.35 8.51 -8.34
N SER A 35 -0.85 8.50 -7.11
CA SER A 35 -0.96 7.32 -6.26
C SER A 35 -2.19 6.48 -6.65
N ILE A 36 -1.94 5.29 -7.17
CA ILE A 36 -2.98 4.30 -7.54
C ILE A 36 -3.03 3.12 -6.57
N VAL A 37 -2.47 3.27 -5.36
CA VAL A 37 -2.28 2.17 -4.41
C VAL A 37 -3.59 1.56 -3.93
N PHE A 38 -4.67 2.36 -3.87
CA PHE A 38 -6.00 1.87 -3.50
C PHE A 38 -6.65 1.05 -4.61
N ASP A 39 -6.59 1.51 -5.87
CA ASP A 39 -7.05 0.73 -7.03
C ASP A 39 -6.25 -0.56 -7.17
N GLN A 40 -4.94 -0.49 -6.97
CA GLN A 40 -4.06 -1.66 -6.97
C GLN A 40 -4.43 -2.63 -5.82
N ALA A 41 -4.75 -2.12 -4.63
CA ALA A 41 -5.18 -2.94 -3.50
C ALA A 41 -6.53 -3.61 -3.77
N GLU A 42 -7.50 -2.92 -4.36
CA GLU A 42 -8.78 -3.50 -4.77
C GLU A 42 -8.60 -4.61 -5.81
N ASN A 43 -7.74 -4.38 -6.81
CA ASN A 43 -7.44 -5.34 -7.86
C ASN A 43 -6.85 -6.66 -7.36
N ARG A 44 -6.37 -6.73 -6.10
CA ARG A 44 -6.00 -8.00 -5.46
C ARG A 44 -7.20 -8.95 -5.38
N LEU A 45 -8.37 -8.46 -4.98
CA LEU A 45 -9.58 -9.28 -4.87
C LEU A 45 -10.01 -9.82 -6.24
N HIS A 46 -10.03 -8.94 -7.24
CA HIS A 46 -10.42 -9.31 -8.60
C HIS A 46 -9.46 -10.33 -9.21
N THR A 47 -8.16 -10.16 -9.00
CA THR A 47 -7.14 -11.09 -9.49
C THR A 47 -7.23 -12.45 -8.80
N ILE A 48 -7.41 -12.48 -7.48
CA ILE A 48 -7.62 -13.72 -6.73
C ILE A 48 -8.87 -14.44 -7.24
N LYS A 49 -9.98 -13.71 -7.45
CA LYS A 49 -11.21 -14.27 -8.02
C LYS A 49 -10.97 -14.89 -9.40
N ALA A 50 -10.25 -14.20 -10.28
CA ALA A 50 -9.92 -14.73 -11.61
C ALA A 50 -9.11 -16.03 -11.52
N ILE A 51 -8.12 -16.10 -10.61
CA ILE A 51 -7.34 -17.31 -10.35
C ILE A 51 -8.26 -18.44 -9.86
N LEU A 52 -9.16 -18.18 -8.91
CA LEU A 52 -10.09 -19.18 -8.40
C LEU A 52 -11.02 -19.70 -9.49
N VAL A 53 -11.59 -18.82 -10.32
CA VAL A 53 -12.44 -19.23 -11.46
C VAL A 53 -11.64 -20.04 -12.47
N ALA A 54 -10.43 -19.63 -12.83
CA ALA A 54 -9.60 -20.34 -13.81
C ALA A 54 -9.13 -21.73 -13.32
N THR A 55 -9.00 -21.91 -12.00
CA THR A 55 -8.46 -23.15 -11.42
C THR A 55 -9.53 -24.11 -10.91
N LEU A 56 -10.64 -23.57 -10.38
CA LEU A 56 -11.70 -24.34 -9.72
C LEU A 56 -13.05 -24.22 -10.45
N GLY A 57 -13.24 -23.19 -11.27
CA GLY A 57 -14.42 -23.01 -12.12
C GLY A 57 -14.35 -23.91 -13.35
N SER A 58 -14.39 -25.23 -13.17
CA SER A 58 -14.72 -26.14 -14.26
C SER A 58 -16.23 -26.11 -14.51
N ASN A 59 -16.62 -26.17 -15.80
CA ASN A 59 -18.00 -26.35 -16.26
C ASN A 59 -18.69 -27.55 -15.63
#